data_AF-A0A2I7KGG8-F1
#
_entry.id   AF-A0A2I7KGG8-F1
#
_cell.length_a   1.000
_cell.length_b   1.000
_cell.length_c   1.000
_cell.angle_alpha   90.00
_cell.angle_beta   90.00
_cell.angle_gamma   90.00
#
_symmetry.space_group_name_H-M   'P 1'
#
loop_
_entity.id
_entity.type
_entity.pdbx_description
1 polymer ?
#
loop_
_entity_poly.entity_id
_entity_poly.type
_entity_poly.pdbx_seq_one_letter_code
_entity_poly.pdbx_strand_id
1 'polypeptide(L)' 'MSTNIRPEHIGAFEALTSGEHDNFALFSCFLDGAPAVAIVAVTPSEIEDGKYQITPLFEGITEIMVLTDHKGAAA' A
#
# COMPACT_ATOMS: atom_id res chain seq x y z
N MET A 1 -24.11 -1.10 7.57
CA MET A 1 -22.93 -1.99 7.58
C MET A 1 -21.72 -1.12 7.30
N SER A 2 -20.78 -1.05 8.25
CA SER A 2 -19.52 -0.31 8.09
C SER A 2 -18.42 -1.34 7.84
N THR A 3 -17.72 -1.25 6.72
CA THR A 3 -16.53 -2.04 6.45
C THR A 3 -15.29 -1.19 6.68
N ASN A 4 -14.20 -1.81 7.13
CA ASN A 4 -12.89 -1.16 7.20
C ASN A 4 -12.20 -1.10 5.81
N ILE A 5 -12.85 -1.65 4.77
CA ILE A 5 -12.40 -1.56 3.38
C ILE A 5 -12.74 -0.16 2.86
N ARG A 6 -11.71 0.65 2.65
CA ARG A 6 -11.82 1.97 2.04
C ARG A 6 -11.52 1.89 0.54
N PRO A 7 -11.92 2.90 -0.27
CA PRO A 7 -11.64 2.91 -1.70
C PRO A 7 -10.16 2.71 -2.05
N GLU A 8 -9.24 3.20 -1.22
CA GLU A 8 -7.80 3.03 -1.43
C GLU A 8 -7.37 1.56 -1.30
N HIS A 9 -8.00 0.81 -0.39
CA HIS A 9 -7.73 -0.62 -0.24
C HIS A 9 -8.21 -1.41 -1.47
N ILE A 10 -9.33 -1.00 -2.08
CA ILE A 10 -9.85 -1.61 -3.31
C ILE A 10 -8.91 -1.29 -4.48
N GLY A 11 -8.53 -0.03 -4.64
CA GLY A 11 -7.60 0.39 -5.70
C GLY A 11 -6.25 -0.31 -5.61
N ALA A 12 -5.70 -0.48 -4.40
CA ALA A 12 -4.47 -1.25 -4.19
C ALA A 12 -4.62 -2.72 -4.61
N PHE A 13 -5.75 -3.35 -4.26
CA PHE A 13 -6.03 -4.74 -4.61
C PHE A 13 -6.23 -4.91 -6.11
N GLU A 14 -6.94 -4.00 -6.76
CA GLU A 14 -7.14 -3.98 -8.21
C GLU A 14 -5.79 -3.79 -8.92
N ALA A 15 -4.95 -2.84 -8.50
CA ALA A 15 -3.62 -2.64 -9.07
C ALA A 15 -2.72 -3.88 -8.95
N LEU A 16 -2.80 -4.63 -7.84
CA LEU A 16 -2.06 -5.88 -7.63
C LEU A 16 -2.57 -7.04 -8.51
N THR A 17 -3.82 -7.00 -8.95
CA THR A 17 -4.48 -8.11 -9.65
C THR A 17 -4.76 -7.83 -11.13
N SER A 18 -4.72 -6.58 -11.56
CA SER A 18 -5.05 -6.15 -12.92
C SER A 18 -3.99 -6.53 -13.96
N GLY A 19 -2.73 -6.72 -13.53
CA GLY A 19 -1.59 -6.89 -14.42
C GLY A 19 -1.14 -5.59 -15.11
N GLU A 20 -1.65 -4.43 -14.68
CA GLU A 20 -1.23 -3.11 -15.20
C GLU A 20 0.18 -2.71 -14.74
N HIS A 21 0.67 -3.32 -13.66
CA HIS A 21 2.02 -3.13 -13.16
C HIS A 21 2.74 -4.48 -13.10
N ASP A 22 3.93 -4.52 -13.68
CA ASP A 22 4.75 -5.73 -13.73
C ASP A 22 5.69 -5.88 -12.53
N ASN A 23 5.90 -4.80 -11.76
CA ASN A 23 6.88 -4.77 -10.69
C ASN A 23 6.35 -4.04 -9.45
N PHE A 24 6.31 -4.79 -8.34
CA PHE A 24 5.89 -4.31 -7.04
C PHE A 24 7.00 -4.50 -6.02
N ALA A 25 7.08 -3.58 -5.06
CA ALA A 25 8.00 -3.69 -3.94
C ALA A 25 7.32 -3.37 -2.61
N LEU A 26 7.81 -3.98 -1.54
CA LEU A 26 7.46 -3.63 -0.17
C LEU A 26 8.53 -2.69 0.39
N PHE A 27 8.13 -1.47 0.74
CA PHE A 27 9.02 -0.47 1.31
C PHE A 27 8.79 -0.39 2.82
N SER A 28 9.90 -0.37 3.57
CA SER A 28 9.90 0.08 4.96
C SER A 28 10.26 1.56 4.97
N CYS A 29 9.40 2.40 5.55
CA CYS A 29 9.55 3.86 5.50
C CYS A 29 9.02 4.52 6.78
N PHE A 30 9.07 5.85 6.79
CA PHE A 30 8.44 6.67 7.81
C PHE A 30 7.39 7.56 7.16
N LEU A 31 6.18 7.57 7.70
CA LEU A 31 5.09 8.46 7.29
C LEU A 31 4.75 9.35 8.50
N ASP A 32 4.85 10.66 8.33
CA ASP A 32 4.62 11.66 9.39
C ASP A 32 5.41 11.38 10.69
N GLY A 33 6.62 10.80 10.56
CA GLY A 33 7.49 10.45 11.68
C GLY A 33 7.18 9.12 12.36
N ALA A 34 6.11 8.41 11.96
CA ALA A 34 5.80 7.07 12.44
C ALA A 34 6.37 6.00 11.49
N PRO A 35 6.88 4.87 12.01
CA PRO A 35 7.25 3.73 11.18
C PRO A 35 6.05 3.20 10.39
N ALA A 36 6.27 2.98 9.10
CA ALA A 36 5.26 2.52 8.17
C ALA A 36 5.82 1.49 7.18
N VAL A 37 4.90 0.78 6.54
CA VAL A 37 5.19 -0.06 5.38
C VAL A 37 4.29 0.35 4.22
N ALA A 38 4.82 0.32 3.01
CA ALA A 38 4.06 0.63 1.81
C ALA A 38 4.26 -0.43 0.73
N ILE A 39 3.18 -0.83 0.07
CA ILE A 39 3.25 -1.56 -1.20
C ILE A 39 3.27 -0.51 -2.30
N VAL A 40 4.28 -0.57 -3.15
CA VAL A 40 4.49 0.39 -4.23
C VAL A 40 4.57 -0.31 -5.58
N ALA A 41 4.03 0.33 -6.62
CA ALA A 41 4.31 0.00 -8.00
C ALA A 41 5.57 0.74 -8.45
N VAL A 42 6.50 0.04 -9.11
CA VAL A 42 7.75 0.63 -9.61
C VAL A 42 7.76 0.52 -11.13
N THR A 43 7.53 1.64 -11.80
CA THR A 43 7.47 1.70 -13.27
C THR A 43 8.59 2.60 -13.80
N PRO A 44 9.05 2.41 -15.06
CA PRO A 44 9.93 3.37 -15.71
C PRO A 44 9.33 4.78 -15.67
N SER A 45 10.15 5.80 -15.45
CA SER A 45 9.70 7.18 -15.51
C SER A 45 9.42 7.57 -16.96
N GLU A 46 8.28 8.21 -17.20
CA GLU A 46 7.96 8.78 -18.52
C GLU A 46 8.67 10.11 -18.79
N ILE A 47 9.30 10.71 -17.76
CA ILE A 47 9.86 12.07 -17.79
C ILE A 47 11.40 12.06 -17.88
N GLU A 48 12.05 11.06 -17.29
CA GLU A 48 13.51 10.94 -17.27
C GLU A 48 13.96 9.51 -17.60
N ASP A 49 14.71 9.36 -18.71
CA ASP A 49 15.21 8.06 -19.14
C ASP A 49 16.17 7.44 -18.11
N GLY A 50 16.03 6.13 -17.89
CA GLY A 50 16.80 5.40 -16.88
C GLY A 50 16.39 5.65 -15.42
N LYS A 51 15.31 6.41 -15.16
CA LYS A 51 14.72 6.56 -13.83
C LYS A 51 13.47 5.71 -13.66
N TYR A 52 13.11 5.48 -12.40
CA TYR A 52 11.88 4.81 -12.01
C TYR A 52 10.98 5.74 -11.22
N GLN A 53 9.68 5.66 -11.50
CA GLN A 53 8.63 6.25 -10.69
C GLN A 53 8.17 5.22 -9.65
N ILE A 54 8.05 5.67 -8.40
CA ILE A 54 7.55 4.87 -7.29
C ILE A 54 6.17 5.41 -6.93
N THR A 55 5.14 4.61 -7.14
CA THR A 55 3.75 4.98 -6.88
C THR A 55 3.24 4.17 -5.67
N PRO A 56 2.95 4.81 -4.53
CA PRO A 56 2.33 4.14 -3.39
C PRO A 56 0.93 3.65 -3.76
N LEU A 57 0.66 2.37 -3.49
CA LEU A 57 -0.66 1.75 -3.69
C LEU A 57 -1.38 1.53 -2.36
N PHE A 58 -0.64 1.13 -1.34
CA PHE A 58 -1.16 0.93 0.01
C PHE A 58 -0.11 1.34 1.04
N GLU A 59 -0.55 2.01 2.09
CA GLU A 59 0.28 2.44 3.21
C GLU A 59 -0.32 1.94 4.52
N GLY A 60 0.50 1.27 5.33
CA GLY A 60 0.14 0.78 6.65
C GLY A 60 1.06 1.38 7.71
N ILE A 61 0.47 2.10 8.67
CA ILE A 61 1.17 2.54 9.88
C ILE A 61 1.14 1.37 10.87
N THR A 62 2.32 0.86 11.24
CA THR A 62 2.43 -0.44 11.92
C THR A 62 2.39 -0.33 13.44
N GLU A 63 2.89 0.77 14.04
CA GLU A 63 3.04 0.87 15.50
C GLU A 63 1.71 0.93 16.28
N ILE A 64 0.61 1.32 15.63
CA ILE A 64 -0.71 1.46 16.27
C ILE A 64 -1.76 0.46 15.78
N MET A 65 -1.38 -0.49 14.91
CA MET A 65 -2.33 -1.40 14.29
C MET A 65 -2.67 -2.57 15.21
N VAL A 66 -3.85 -2.52 15.84
CA VAL A 66 -4.42 -3.65 16.60
C VAL A 66 -5.25 -4.49 15.63
N LEU A 67 -4.77 -5.71 15.32
CA LEU A 67 -5.54 -6.68 14.54
C LEU A 67 -6.70 -7.21 15.39
N THR A 68 -7.91 -7.11 14.85
CA THR A 68 -9.11 -7.68 15.47
C THR A 68 -9.87 -8.55 14.49
N ASP A 69 -10.56 -9.56 15.00
CA ASP A 69 -11.50 -10.37 14.23
C ASP A 69 -12.73 -9.55 13.79
N HIS A 70 -13.64 -10.18 13.04
CA HIS A 70 -14.89 -9.56 12.57
C HIS A 70 -15.86 -9.12 13.69
N LYS A 71 -15.57 -9.45 14.96
CA LYS A 71 -16.32 -9.04 16.15
C LYS A 71 -15.59 -7.98 16.98
N GLY A 72 -14.41 -7.53 16.53
CA GLY A 72 -13.58 -6.54 17.24
C GLY A 72 -12.75 -7.12 18.38
N ALA A 73 -12.65 -8.45 18.51
CA ALA A 73 -11.75 -9.10 19.48
C ALA A 73 -10.32 -9.14 18.93
N ALA A 74 -9.32 -8.83 19.76
CA ALA A 74 -7.92 -8.91 19.34
C ALA A 74 -7.59 -10.32 18.80
N ALA A 75 -6.94 -10.36 17.62
CA ALA A 75 -6.56 -11.58 16.92
C ALA A 75 -5.26 -12.19 17.46
#